data_AF-A0A164PMD3-F1
#
_entry.id   AF-A0A164PMD3-F1
#
_cell.length_a   1.000
_cell.length_b   1.000
_cell.length_c   1.000
_cell.angle_alpha   90.00
_cell.angle_beta   90.00
_cell.angle_gamma   90.00
#
_symmetry.space_group_name_H-M   'P 1'
#
loop_
_entity.id
_entity.type
_entity.pdbx_description
1 polymer ?
#
loop_
_entity_poly.entity_id
_entity_poly.type
_entity_poly.pdbx_seq_one_letter_code
_entity_poly.pdbx_strand_id
1 'polypeptide(L)'
;MFARRTAQELNEVVLQHPNETVLVVAHHETVIAAAQSFLGLVPWSRADITFRMGYTAQTVWQKERLSWSDPEDDYWRWTLVRHNDTRHLTTMLPRRESQVASWD
;
A
#
# COMPACT_ATOMS: atom_id res chain seq x y z
N MET A 1 -0.01 -4.18 19.07
CA MET A 1 -1.41 -4.63 19.12
C MET A 1 -2.15 -4.26 17.83
N PHE A 2 -2.10 -3.00 17.38
CA PHE A 2 -2.72 -2.56 16.12
C PHE A 2 -2.28 -3.36 14.88
N ALA A 3 -0.98 -3.39 14.56
CA ALA A 3 -0.49 -4.00 13.31
C ALA A 3 -0.90 -5.46 13.11
N ARG A 4 -0.93 -6.27 14.19
CA ARG A 4 -1.39 -7.68 14.11
C ARG A 4 -2.85 -7.77 13.70
N ARG A 5 -3.72 -6.98 14.34
CA ARG A 5 -5.14 -6.95 13.99
C ARG A 5 -5.33 -6.47 12.56
N THR A 6 -4.71 -5.36 12.19
CA THR A 6 -4.80 -4.81 10.82
C THR A 6 -4.31 -5.81 9.78
N ALA A 7 -3.24 -6.55 10.04
CA ALA A 7 -2.76 -7.62 9.16
C ALA A 7 -3.79 -8.76 9.01
N GLN A 8 -4.46 -9.15 10.10
CA GLN A 8 -5.54 -10.15 10.06
C GLN A 8 -6.69 -9.69 9.16
N GLU A 9 -7.20 -8.49 9.39
CA GLU A 9 -8.31 -7.92 8.60
C GLU A 9 -7.93 -7.79 7.11
N LEU A 10 -6.71 -7.34 6.81
CA LEU A 10 -6.21 -7.27 5.43
C LEU A 10 -6.15 -8.65 4.76
N ASN A 11 -5.70 -9.68 5.48
CA ASN A 11 -5.67 -11.04 4.96
C ASN A 11 -7.08 -11.59 4.73
N GLU A 12 -8.03 -11.29 5.61
CA GLU A 12 -9.44 -11.66 5.43
C GLU A 12 -10.03 -11.02 4.17
N VAL A 13 -9.80 -9.73 3.96
CA VAL A 13 -10.23 -9.02 2.74
C VAL A 13 -9.62 -9.66 1.49
N VAL A 14 -8.33 -9.98 1.50
CA VAL A 14 -7.67 -10.67 0.38
C VAL A 14 -8.32 -12.04 0.09
N LEU A 15 -8.65 -12.80 1.14
CA LEU A 15 -9.25 -14.13 1.00
C LEU A 15 -10.69 -14.07 0.46
N GLN A 16 -11.44 -13.03 0.80
CA GLN A 16 -12.81 -12.83 0.34
C GLN A 16 -12.89 -12.39 -1.13
N HIS A 17 -11.81 -11.83 -1.67
CA HIS A 17 -11.75 -11.25 -3.01
C HIS A 17 -10.63 -11.87 -3.88
N PRO A 18 -10.65 -13.19 -4.10
CA PRO A 18 -9.62 -13.86 -4.90
C PRO A 18 -9.72 -13.40 -6.36
N ASN A 19 -8.68 -12.76 -6.87
CA ASN A 19 -8.56 -12.21 -8.23
C ASN A 19 -9.18 -10.83 -8.47
N GLU A 20 -9.58 -10.10 -7.42
CA GLU A 20 -10.03 -8.72 -7.56
C GLU A 20 -8.95 -7.72 -7.14
N THR A 21 -9.13 -6.46 -7.55
CA THR A 21 -8.34 -5.34 -7.04
C THR A 21 -9.10 -4.68 -5.90
N VAL A 22 -8.51 -4.70 -4.71
CA VAL A 22 -9.08 -4.06 -3.51
C VAL A 22 -8.37 -2.74 -3.24
N LEU A 23 -9.14 -1.66 -3.08
CA LEU A 23 -8.65 -0.37 -2.59
C LEU A 23 -8.97 -0.20 -1.10
N VAL A 24 -7.93 -0.04 -0.28
CA VAL A 24 -8.07 0.27 1.15
C VAL A 24 -7.62 1.70 1.40
N VAL A 25 -8.53 2.54 1.92
CA VAL A 25 -8.23 3.91 2.33
C VAL A 25 -7.97 3.91 3.83
N ALA A 26 -6.73 4.16 4.24
CA ALA A 26 -6.32 4.08 5.63
C ALA A 26 -5.09 4.94 5.94
N HIS A 27 -4.64 4.89 7.20
CA HIS A 27 -3.44 5.57 7.67
C HIS A 27 -2.15 4.79 7.37
N HIS A 28 -1.01 5.44 7.64
CA HIS A 28 0.31 4.89 7.35
C HIS A 28 0.57 3.55 8.07
N GLU A 29 -0.02 3.34 9.24
CA GLU A 29 0.14 2.12 10.03
C GLU A 29 -0.43 0.89 9.30
N THR A 30 -1.43 1.07 8.43
CA THR A 30 -1.95 0.00 7.58
C THR A 30 -0.93 -0.45 6.54
N VAL A 31 -0.12 0.46 6.01
CA VAL A 31 0.98 0.12 5.09
C VAL A 31 2.05 -0.72 5.79
N ILE A 32 2.37 -0.39 7.03
CA ILE A 32 3.31 -1.18 7.85
C ILE A 32 2.74 -2.58 8.10
N ALA A 33 1.46 -2.69 8.48
CA ALA A 33 0.79 -3.97 8.69
C ALA A 33 0.73 -4.82 7.42
N ALA A 34 0.44 -4.20 6.27
CA ALA A 34 0.48 -4.85 4.96
C ALA A 34 1.89 -5.36 4.63
N ALA A 35 2.94 -4.57 4.87
CA ALA A 35 4.32 -5.02 4.64
C ALA A 35 4.70 -6.20 5.55
N GLN A 36 4.30 -6.18 6.82
CA GLN A 36 4.51 -7.31 7.74
C GLN A 36 3.79 -8.58 7.26
N SER A 37 2.54 -8.44 6.84
CA SER A 37 1.72 -9.59 6.40
C SER A 37 2.18 -10.14 5.04
N PHE A 38 2.28 -9.26 4.05
CA PHE A 38 2.47 -9.65 2.65
C PHE A 38 3.92 -10.00 2.34
N LEU A 39 4.88 -9.29 2.93
CA LEU A 39 6.32 -9.53 2.71
C LEU A 39 6.96 -10.38 3.82
N GLY A 40 6.18 -10.87 4.78
CA GLY A 40 6.69 -11.68 5.89
C GLY A 40 7.66 -10.96 6.80
N LEU A 41 7.57 -9.62 6.92
CA LEU A 41 8.43 -8.89 7.85
C LEU A 41 8.07 -9.26 9.29
N VAL A 42 9.09 -9.68 10.02
CA VAL A 42 8.96 -10.05 11.42
C VAL A 42 8.53 -8.84 12.27
N PRO A 43 7.73 -9.04 13.34
CA PRO A 43 7.17 -7.92 14.10
C PRO A 43 8.19 -6.94 14.66
N TRP A 44 9.41 -7.41 14.96
CA TRP A 44 10.50 -6.57 15.48
C TRP A 44 11.19 -5.72 14.41
N SER A 45 11.00 -6.00 13.11
CA SER A 45 11.55 -5.18 12.02
C SER A 45 11.16 -3.71 12.13
N ARG A 46 10.04 -3.39 12.77
CA ARG A 46 9.60 -2.01 13.00
C ARG A 46 10.54 -1.18 13.89
N ALA A 47 11.45 -1.83 14.63
CA ALA A 47 12.45 -1.13 15.44
C ALA A 47 13.45 -0.38 14.53
N ASP A 48 13.77 -0.97 13.38
CA ASP A 48 14.82 -0.50 12.48
C ASP A 48 14.31 -0.08 11.10
N ILE A 49 13.04 -0.38 10.77
CA ILE A 49 12.44 -0.16 9.45
C ILE A 49 11.16 0.65 9.58
N THR A 50 11.03 1.66 8.72
CA THR A 50 9.80 2.43 8.54
C THR A 50 9.52 2.69 7.06
N PHE A 51 8.27 2.97 6.73
CA PHE A 51 7.81 3.30 5.38
C PHE A 51 7.40 4.78 5.34
N ARG A 52 8.00 5.55 4.43
CA ARG A 52 7.64 6.96 4.26
C ARG A 52 6.35 7.07 3.45
N MET A 53 5.36 7.79 3.97
CA MET A 53 4.08 7.99 3.30
C MET A 53 3.74 9.47 3.25
N GLY A 54 3.48 9.98 2.06
CA GLY A 54 2.90 11.30 1.82
C GLY A 54 1.38 11.25 1.92
N TYR A 55 0.76 12.44 2.02
CA TYR A 55 -0.69 12.56 1.97
C TYR A 55 -1.24 12.01 0.67
N THR A 56 -2.34 11.25 0.78
CA THR A 56 -3.03 10.63 -0.37
C THR A 56 -2.14 9.74 -1.24
N ALA A 57 -0.93 9.38 -0.78
CA ALA A 57 -0.03 8.54 -1.55
C ALA A 57 -0.55 7.10 -1.64
N GLN A 58 -0.35 6.49 -2.80
CA GLN A 58 -0.79 5.13 -3.07
C GLN A 58 0.37 4.15 -2.86
N THR A 59 0.09 3.04 -2.18
CA THR A 59 0.99 1.88 -2.13
C THR A 59 0.26 0.69 -2.73
N VAL A 60 0.92 -0.01 -3.65
CA VAL A 60 0.32 -1.09 -4.45
C VAL A 60 1.11 -2.37 -4.23
N TRP A 61 0.41 -3.42 -3.80
CA TRP A 61 0.92 -4.77 -3.74
C TRP A 61 0.18 -5.64 -4.74
N GLN A 62 0.88 -6.59 -5.34
CA GLN A 62 0.30 -7.53 -6.28
C GLN A 62 0.71 -8.95 -5.89
N LYS A 63 -0.27 -9.86 -5.87
CA LYS A 63 -0.01 -11.29 -5.68
C LYS A 63 0.29 -11.89 -7.04
N GLU A 64 1.49 -12.40 -7.22
CA GLU A 64 1.99 -12.89 -8.50
C GLU A 64 2.49 -14.32 -8.35
N ARG A 65 2.29 -15.11 -9.39
CA ARG A 65 2.90 -16.44 -9.47
C ARG A 65 4.42 -16.28 -9.64
N LEU A 66 5.19 -17.08 -8.93
CA LEU A 66 6.64 -17.05 -9.05
C LEU A 66 7.03 -17.54 -10.45
N SER A 67 7.52 -16.63 -11.30
CA SER A 67 7.77 -16.93 -12.72
C SER A 67 8.98 -17.85 -12.97
N TRP A 68 9.74 -18.20 -11.94
CA TRP A 68 10.99 -18.96 -12.04
C TRP A 68 11.05 -20.19 -11.12
N SER A 69 10.00 -20.49 -10.35
CA SER A 69 9.90 -21.79 -9.66
C SER A 69 9.44 -22.87 -10.63
N ASP A 70 9.60 -24.12 -10.21
CA ASP A 70 8.99 -25.27 -10.90
C ASP A 70 7.50 -24.97 -11.15
N PRO A 71 6.97 -25.17 -12.37
CA PRO A 71 5.54 -25.04 -12.65
C PRO A 71 4.64 -25.82 -11.68
N GLU A 72 5.12 -26.94 -11.12
CA GLU A 72 4.41 -27.78 -10.17
C GLU A 72 4.33 -27.18 -8.75
N ASP A 73 5.15 -26.19 -8.43
CA ASP A 73 5.27 -25.68 -7.07
C ASP A 73 4.14 -24.71 -6.65
N ASP A 74 3.30 -24.27 -7.61
CA ASP A 74 2.18 -23.30 -7.44
C ASP A 74 2.43 -22.17 -6.41
N TYR A 75 3.66 -21.66 -6.35
CA TYR A 75 4.01 -20.63 -5.38
C TYR A 75 3.53 -19.26 -5.85
N TRP A 76 2.74 -18.62 -4.97
CA TRP A 76 2.34 -17.23 -5.09
C TRP A 76 3.09 -16.39 -4.08
N ARG A 77 3.59 -15.23 -4.52
CA ARG A 77 4.22 -14.25 -3.64
C ARG A 77 3.55 -12.90 -3.77
N TRP A 78 3.63 -12.11 -2.71
CA TRP A 78 3.33 -10.70 -2.80
C TRP A 78 4.55 -9.90 -3.26
N THR A 79 4.31 -9.02 -4.22
CA THR A 79 5.28 -8.05 -4.73
C THR A 79 4.82 -6.65 -4.34
N LEU A 80 5.70 -5.85 -3.75
CA LEU A 80 5.48 -4.40 -3.58
C LEU A 80 5.79 -3.72 -4.92
N VAL A 81 4.75 -3.38 -5.67
CA VAL A 81 4.88 -2.82 -7.03
C VAL A 81 5.16 -1.32 -6.99
N ARG A 82 4.51 -0.61 -6.06
CA ARG A 82 4.71 0.83 -5.86
C ARG A 82 4.59 1.17 -4.40
N HIS A 83 5.42 2.10 -3.94
CA HIS A 83 5.38 2.63 -2.59
C HIS A 83 5.31 4.15 -2.65
N ASN A 84 4.43 4.73 -1.83
CA ASN A 84 4.34 6.18 -1.65
C ASN A 84 4.15 6.94 -2.98
N ASP A 85 3.33 6.40 -3.89
CA ASP A 85 3.10 6.94 -5.22
C ASP A 85 2.14 8.14 -5.17
N THR A 86 2.67 9.33 -5.43
CA THR A 86 1.93 10.59 -5.47
C THR A 86 1.78 11.15 -6.88
N ARG A 87 2.15 10.40 -7.93
CA ARG A 87 2.13 10.90 -9.33
C ARG A 87 0.73 11.28 -9.81
N HIS A 88 -0.33 10.73 -9.21
CA HIS A 88 -1.70 11.15 -9.53
C HIS A 88 -2.02 12.58 -9.03
N LEU A 89 -1.32 13.06 -8.00
CA LEU A 89 -1.54 14.40 -7.44
C LEU A 89 -0.96 15.51 -8.31
N THR A 90 0.10 15.23 -9.09
CA THR A 90 0.65 16.22 -10.03
C THR A 90 -0.30 16.49 -11.20
N THR A 91 -1.23 15.57 -11.46
CA THR A 91 -2.28 15.73 -12.48
C THR A 91 -3.45 16.59 -11.97
N MET A 92 -3.53 16.86 -10.66
CA MET A 92 -4.63 17.58 -10.00
C MET A 92 -4.32 19.05 -9.68
N LEU A 93 -3.30 19.67 -10.27
CA LEU A 93 -3.09 21.12 -10.12
C LEU A 93 -3.92 21.90 -11.17
N PRO A 94 -5.08 22.48 -10.84
CA PRO A 94 -5.60 23.60 -11.59
C PRO A 94 -4.71 24.83 -11.38
N ARG A 95 -4.51 25.57 -12.47
CA ARG A 95 -3.84 26.88 -12.53
C ARG A 95 -4.32 27.77 -11.38
N ARG A 96 -3.42 28.16 -10.45
CA ARG A 96 -3.70 29.25 -9.51
C ARG A 96 -3.73 30.57 -10.29
N GLU A 97 -4.88 30.94 -10.84
CA GLU A 97 -5.17 32.35 -11.08
C GLU A 97 -5.48 32.98 -9.72
N SER A 98 -4.49 33.71 -9.20
CA SER A 98 -4.64 34.49 -7.98
C SER A 98 -5.38 35.77 -8.35
N GLN A 99 -6.72 35.74 -8.35
CA GLN A 99 -7.49 36.98 -8.17
C GLN A 99 -7.35 37.37 -6.70
N VAL A 100 -6.35 38.20 -6.42
CA VAL A 100 -6.32 38.98 -5.18
C VAL A 100 -7.46 40.00 -5.32
N ALA A 101 -8.58 39.74 -4.67
CA ALA A 101 -9.59 40.77 -4.46
C ALA A 101 -8.95 41.84 -3.57
N SER A 102 -8.68 43.01 -4.17
CA SER A 102 -8.41 44.24 -3.43
C SER A 102 -9.69 44.59 -2.67
N TRP A 103 -9.62 44.57 -1.35
CA TRP A 103 -10.56 45.31 -0.54
C TRP A 103 -9.85 46.61 -0.16
N ASP A 104 -10.34 47.71 -0.74
CA ASP A 104 -10.10 49.08 -0.24
C ASP A 104 -10.66 49.22 1.18
#